data_AF-A0A4Y3TY22-F1
#
_entry.id   AF-A0A4Y3TY22-F1
#
_cell.length_a   1.000
_cell.length_b   1.000
_cell.length_c   1.000
_cell.angle_alpha   90.00
_cell.angle_beta   90.00
_cell.angle_gamma   90.00
#
_symmetry.space_group_name_H-M   'P 1'
#
loop_
_entity.id
_entity.type
_entity.pdbx_description
1 polymer ?
#
loop_
_entity_poly.entity_id
_entity_poly.type
_entity_poly.pdbx_seq_one_letter_code
_entity_poly.pdbx_strand_id
1 'polypeptide(L)'
;MKYLYLFLISYFFVFTDFSYAQSPPACEHWPKTMALMSLKNAGITDPSHVNEVATKVALLAYQALPNGIFKEIYDITYFSNDGKHVFEVITSSESSYEECSMSDVTTFLISKRLE
;
A
#
# COMPACT_ATOMS: atom_id res chain seq x y z
N MET A 1 12.37 -42.79 -41.47
CA MET A 1 12.13 -42.46 -40.05
C MET A 1 13.36 -41.77 -39.41
N LYS A 2 13.84 -40.65 -39.96
CA LYS A 2 14.96 -39.89 -39.36
C LYS A 2 14.59 -38.42 -39.13
N TYR A 3 13.59 -37.93 -39.87
CA TYR A 3 13.04 -36.58 -39.75
C TYR A 3 11.87 -36.47 -38.75
N LEU A 4 11.29 -37.59 -38.30
CA LEU A 4 10.21 -37.59 -37.31
C LEU A 4 10.72 -37.25 -35.90
N TYR A 5 11.98 -37.57 -35.59
CA TYR A 5 12.63 -37.18 -34.33
C TYR A 5 13.12 -35.72 -34.32
N LEU A 6 13.31 -35.11 -35.49
CA LEU A 6 13.77 -33.73 -35.61
C LEU A 6 12.65 -32.70 -35.34
N PHE A 7 11.39 -33.09 -35.50
CA PHE A 7 10.24 -32.24 -35.17
C PHE A 7 9.83 -32.28 -33.69
N LEU A 8 10.27 -33.30 -32.93
CA LEU A 8 9.92 -33.46 -31.51
C LEU A 8 10.88 -32.74 -30.55
N ILE A 9 12.06 -32.33 -31.01
CA ILE A 9 13.05 -31.60 -30.17
C ILE A 9 12.78 -30.08 -30.19
N SER A 10 12.03 -29.55 -31.17
CA SER A 10 11.75 -28.11 -31.25
C SER A 10 10.51 -27.66 -30.46
N TYR A 11 9.75 -28.58 -29.84
CA TYR A 11 8.51 -28.27 -29.13
C TYR A 11 8.67 -28.24 -27.60
N PHE A 12 9.91 -28.15 -27.11
CA PHE A 12 10.24 -27.96 -25.70
C PHE A 12 10.98 -26.64 -25.46
N PHE A 13 10.64 -25.58 -26.21
CA PHE A 13 10.82 -24.23 -25.70
C PHE A 13 9.75 -24.00 -24.65
N VAL A 14 10.12 -24.39 -23.42
CA VAL A 14 9.42 -24.07 -22.19
C VAL A 14 9.17 -22.57 -22.21
N PHE A 15 7.91 -22.16 -22.43
CA PHE A 15 7.47 -20.81 -22.09
C PHE A 15 7.62 -20.70 -20.59
N THR A 16 8.76 -20.20 -20.14
CA THR A 16 8.92 -19.75 -18.76
C THR A 16 8.07 -18.50 -18.65
N ASP A 17 6.83 -18.67 -18.19
CA ASP A 17 6.00 -17.56 -17.75
C ASP A 17 6.73 -16.90 -16.57
N PHE A 18 7.49 -15.85 -16.86
CA PHE A 18 8.04 -14.97 -15.84
C PHE A 18 6.86 -14.27 -15.18
N SER A 19 6.36 -14.83 -14.07
CA SER A 19 5.39 -14.15 -13.22
C SER A 19 6.07 -12.94 -12.58
N TYR A 20 5.95 -11.77 -13.21
CA TYR A 20 6.40 -10.52 -12.63
C TYR A 20 5.35 -10.04 -11.63
N ALA A 21 5.66 -10.12 -10.33
CA ALA A 21 4.83 -9.50 -9.32
C ALA A 21 4.94 -7.99 -9.46
N GLN A 22 3.87 -7.33 -9.91
CA GLN A 22 3.85 -5.89 -10.09
C GLN A 22 3.79 -5.22 -8.71
N SER A 23 4.83 -4.48 -8.34
CA SER A 23 4.87 -3.73 -7.08
C SER A 23 4.00 -2.47 -7.18
N PRO A 24 3.27 -2.09 -6.11
CA PRO A 24 2.46 -0.88 -6.15
C PRO A 24 3.35 0.38 -6.24
N PRO A 25 2.79 1.53 -6.64
CA PRO A 25 3.52 2.80 -6.66
C PRO A 25 3.92 3.23 -5.23
N ALA A 26 4.94 4.08 -5.11
CA ALA A 26 5.35 4.68 -3.84
C ALA A 26 4.41 5.85 -3.48
N CYS A 27 3.19 5.51 -3.07
CA CYS A 27 2.11 6.46 -2.84
C CYS A 27 1.80 6.68 -1.35
N GLU A 28 2.67 6.28 -0.43
CA GLU A 28 2.40 6.29 1.01
C GLU A 28 2.14 7.69 1.60
N HIS A 29 2.60 8.75 0.94
CA HIS A 29 2.37 10.12 1.38
C HIS A 29 0.89 10.49 1.37
N TRP A 30 0.12 10.07 0.36
CA TRP A 30 -1.29 10.41 0.22
C TRP A 30 -2.16 9.85 1.35
N PRO A 31 -2.19 8.51 1.61
CA PRO A 31 -2.97 7.96 2.71
C PRO A 31 -2.49 8.47 4.08
N LYS A 32 -1.18 8.73 4.25
CA LYS A 32 -0.64 9.35 5.47
C LYS A 32 -1.23 10.75 5.72
N THR A 33 -1.31 11.59 4.70
CA THR A 33 -1.86 12.94 4.88
C THR A 33 -3.37 12.90 5.11
N MET A 34 -4.10 12.06 4.36
CA MET A 34 -5.56 11.96 4.48
C MET A 34 -6.00 11.35 5.81
N ALA A 35 -5.28 10.37 6.33
CA ALA A 35 -5.58 9.80 7.63
C ALA A 35 -5.34 10.80 8.76
N LEU A 36 -4.28 11.61 8.70
CA LEU A 36 -4.05 12.68 9.67
C LEU A 36 -5.18 13.73 9.64
N MET A 37 -5.67 14.09 8.45
CA MET A 37 -6.84 14.97 8.32
C MET A 37 -8.12 14.34 8.86
N SER A 38 -8.30 13.03 8.69
CA SER A 38 -9.43 12.28 9.26
C SER A 38 -9.40 12.31 10.80
N LEU A 39 -8.23 12.11 11.41
CA LEU A 39 -8.05 12.23 12.85
C LEU A 39 -8.36 13.64 13.36
N LYS A 40 -7.94 14.68 12.61
CA LYS A 40 -8.26 16.08 12.90
C LYS A 40 -9.76 16.34 12.87
N ASN A 41 -10.43 15.92 11.81
CA ASN A 41 -11.87 16.12 11.66
C ASN A 41 -12.68 15.36 12.71
N ALA A 42 -12.14 14.27 13.25
CA ALA A 42 -12.70 13.54 14.38
C ALA A 42 -12.37 14.14 15.76
N GLY A 43 -11.57 15.20 15.84
CA GLY A 43 -11.17 15.84 17.09
C GLY A 43 -10.16 15.05 17.93
N ILE A 44 -9.43 14.10 17.33
CA ILE A 44 -8.50 13.21 18.04
C ILE A 44 -7.13 13.87 18.21
N THR A 45 -6.60 14.52 17.17
CA THR A 45 -5.33 15.25 17.19
C THR A 45 -5.32 16.33 16.11
N ASP A 46 -4.37 17.26 16.15
CA ASP A 46 -4.16 18.25 15.09
C ASP A 46 -2.78 18.01 14.43
N PRO A 47 -2.61 18.26 13.12
CA PRO A 47 -1.31 18.13 12.46
C PRO A 47 -0.17 18.87 13.17
N SER A 48 -0.44 20.03 13.77
CA SER A 48 0.56 20.80 14.53
C SER A 48 1.06 20.11 15.80
N HIS A 49 0.35 19.09 16.28
CA HIS A 49 0.73 18.30 17.45
C HIS A 49 1.41 16.98 17.09
N VAL A 50 1.57 16.66 15.81
CA VAL A 50 2.19 15.42 15.34
C VAL A 50 3.66 15.65 14.97
N ASN A 51 4.49 14.70 15.36
CA ASN A 51 5.89 14.61 14.97
C ASN A 51 6.00 13.82 13.66
N GLU A 52 6.10 14.53 12.55
CA GLU A 52 6.21 13.91 11.22
C GLU A 52 7.46 13.05 11.07
N VAL A 53 8.58 13.43 11.70
CA VAL A 53 9.85 12.69 11.64
C VAL A 53 9.75 11.34 12.35
N ALA A 54 8.99 11.27 13.44
CA ALA A 54 8.76 10.03 14.18
C ALA A 54 7.66 9.17 13.55
N THR A 55 6.81 9.73 12.69
CA THR A 55 5.67 9.02 12.08
C THR A 55 6.16 7.84 11.26
N LYS A 56 5.52 6.67 11.46
CA LYS A 56 5.85 5.44 10.75
C LYS A 56 4.72 5.07 9.80
N VAL A 57 5.09 4.58 8.62
CA VAL A 57 4.16 4.08 7.61
C VAL A 57 4.68 2.73 7.13
N ALA A 58 3.83 1.71 7.14
CA ALA A 58 4.13 0.37 6.65
C ALA A 58 3.04 -0.09 5.68
N LEU A 59 3.42 -0.54 4.49
CA LEU A 59 2.50 -1.19 3.57
C LEU A 59 2.21 -2.61 4.09
N LEU A 60 0.98 -2.87 4.53
CA LEU A 60 0.59 -4.18 5.03
C LEU A 60 0.21 -5.13 3.90
N ALA A 61 -0.51 -4.61 2.91
CA ALA A 61 -1.00 -5.39 1.79
C ALA A 61 -1.23 -4.49 0.58
N TYR A 62 -1.10 -5.08 -0.60
CA TYR A 62 -1.58 -4.47 -1.83
C TYR A 62 -2.17 -5.53 -2.76
N GLN A 63 -3.01 -5.07 -3.69
CA GLN A 63 -3.58 -5.89 -4.75
C GLN A 63 -3.53 -5.12 -6.05
N ALA A 64 -2.89 -5.69 -7.08
CA ALA A 64 -3.00 -5.18 -8.43
C ALA A 64 -4.41 -5.45 -8.98
N LEU A 65 -5.06 -4.40 -9.45
CA LEU A 65 -6.37 -4.39 -10.09
C LEU A 65 -6.21 -4.11 -11.60
N PRO A 66 -7.25 -4.33 -12.42
CA PRO A 66 -7.21 -3.97 -13.83
C PRO A 66 -6.85 -2.49 -14.07
N ASN A 67 -6.35 -2.18 -15.26
CA ASN A 67 -6.01 -0.82 -15.70
C ASN A 67 -4.89 -0.14 -14.90
N GLY A 68 -3.99 -0.92 -14.28
CA GLY A 68 -2.83 -0.37 -13.57
C GLY A 68 -3.19 0.30 -12.23
N ILE A 69 -4.35 -0.05 -11.66
CA ILE A 69 -4.77 0.40 -10.34
C ILE A 69 -4.24 -0.56 -9.27
N PHE A 70 -3.88 -0.04 -8.12
CA PHE A 70 -3.46 -0.82 -6.97
C PHE A 70 -4.35 -0.46 -5.79
N LYS A 71 -4.94 -1.48 -5.16
CA LYS A 71 -5.55 -1.32 -3.83
C LYS A 71 -4.44 -1.47 -2.80
N GLU A 72 -4.31 -0.51 -1.89
CA GLU A 72 -3.24 -0.50 -0.89
C GLU A 72 -3.81 -0.36 0.51
N ILE A 73 -3.21 -1.09 1.45
CA ILE A 73 -3.52 -1.05 2.88
C ILE A 73 -2.27 -0.67 3.64
N TYR A 74 -2.29 0.48 4.32
CA TYR A 74 -1.17 0.93 5.15
C TYR A 74 -1.51 0.88 6.63
N ASP A 75 -0.51 0.52 7.44
CA ASP A 75 -0.46 0.73 8.87
C ASP A 75 0.35 2.00 9.14
N ILE A 76 -0.26 2.96 9.83
CA ILE A 76 0.33 4.26 10.09
C ILE A 76 0.30 4.55 11.58
N THR A 77 1.46 4.90 12.13
CA THR A 77 1.63 5.29 13.52
C THR A 77 2.08 6.74 13.58
N TYR A 78 1.21 7.63 14.06
CA TYR A 78 1.55 9.02 14.37
C TYR A 78 1.97 9.14 15.83
N PHE A 79 3.05 9.88 16.05
CA PHE A 79 3.54 10.21 17.39
C PHE A 79 3.29 11.69 17.65
N SER A 80 2.84 12.04 18.85
CA SER A 80 2.71 13.44 19.23
C SER A 80 4.09 14.08 19.47
N ASN A 81 4.17 15.41 19.30
CA ASN A 81 5.37 16.20 19.57
C ASN A 81 5.84 16.13 21.02
N ASP A 82 4.93 15.89 21.97
CA ASP A 82 5.26 15.69 23.38
C ASP A 82 5.68 14.26 23.73
N GLY A 83 5.60 13.33 22.77
CA GLY A 83 5.94 11.92 22.93
C GLY A 83 4.99 11.12 23.83
N LYS A 84 3.87 11.69 24.27
CA LYS A 84 2.92 11.04 25.21
C LYS A 84 1.81 10.28 24.52
N HIS A 85 1.50 10.64 23.27
CA HIS A 85 0.37 10.09 22.54
C HIS A 85 0.85 9.40 21.27
N VAL A 86 0.25 8.24 21.02
CA VAL A 86 0.46 7.45 19.81
C VAL A 86 -0.92 7.19 19.21
N PHE A 87 -1.08 7.51 17.93
CA PHE A 87 -2.30 7.28 17.18
C PHE A 87 -2.01 6.30 16.06
N GLU A 88 -2.67 5.15 16.11
CA GLU A 88 -2.49 4.09 15.14
C GLU A 88 -3.72 3.99 14.25
N VAL A 89 -3.49 3.96 12.94
CA VAL A 89 -4.56 3.85 11.96
C VAL A 89 -4.21 2.84 10.88
N ILE A 90 -5.24 2.18 10.35
CA ILE A 90 -5.16 1.47 9.08
C ILE A 90 -5.84 2.31 8.02
N THR A 91 -5.23 2.44 6.85
CA THR A 91 -5.84 3.09 5.70
C THR A 91 -6.13 2.11 4.57
N SER A 92 -7.11 2.45 3.74
CA SER A 92 -7.41 1.73 2.50
C SER A 92 -7.73 2.71 1.39
N SER A 93 -7.00 2.64 0.30
CA SER A 93 -7.17 3.52 -0.87
C SER A 93 -6.64 2.87 -2.14
N GLU A 94 -6.91 3.50 -3.28
CA GLU A 94 -6.44 3.09 -4.59
C GLU A 94 -5.47 4.11 -5.18
N SER A 95 -4.46 3.62 -5.90
CA SER A 95 -3.43 4.41 -6.57
C SER A 95 -3.11 3.83 -7.94
N SER A 96 -2.44 4.61 -8.79
CA SER A 96 -1.76 4.17 -10.00
C SER A 96 -0.34 4.74 -10.04
N TYR A 97 0.45 4.36 -11.03
CA TYR A 97 1.78 4.96 -11.20
C TYR A 97 1.75 6.44 -11.57
N GLU A 98 0.61 6.91 -12.08
CA GLU A 98 0.37 8.30 -12.48
C GLU A 98 -0.23 9.13 -11.34
N GLU A 99 -1.14 8.56 -10.56
CA GLU A 99 -1.91 9.28 -9.55
C GLU A 99 -2.07 8.46 -8.25
N CYS A 100 -1.69 9.04 -7.12
CA CYS A 100 -1.85 8.39 -5.81
C CYS A 100 -3.28 8.48 -5.24
N SER A 101 -4.17 9.20 -5.92
CA SER A 101 -5.51 9.56 -5.43
C SER A 101 -6.62 8.96 -6.32
N MET A 102 -6.49 7.69 -6.69
CA MET A 102 -7.47 7.01 -7.54
C MET A 102 -8.79 6.70 -6.80
N SER A 103 -8.78 6.75 -5.46
CA SER A 103 -9.98 6.71 -4.63
C SER A 103 -9.85 7.61 -3.40
N ASP A 104 -10.98 7.81 -2.71
CA ASP A 104 -10.98 8.29 -1.34
C ASP A 104 -10.19 7.35 -0.42
N VAL A 105 -9.65 7.91 0.67
CA VAL A 105 -8.92 7.16 1.70
C VAL A 105 -9.85 6.83 2.84
N THR A 106 -10.14 5.54 3.03
CA THR A 106 -10.83 5.07 4.24
C THR A 106 -9.81 4.94 5.38
N THR A 107 -10.11 5.52 6.54
CA THR A 107 -9.22 5.50 7.72
C THR A 107 -9.91 4.79 8.89
N PHE A 108 -9.25 3.79 9.47
CA PHE A 108 -9.69 3.06 10.65
C PHE A 108 -8.78 3.40 11.82
N LEU A 109 -9.32 3.94 12.91
CA LEU A 109 -8.57 4.13 14.15
C LEU A 109 -8.44 2.81 14.89
N ILE A 110 -7.21 2.42 15.22
CA ILE A 110 -6.92 1.22 16.01
C ILE A 110 -7.04 1.58 17.49
N SER A 111 -7.98 0.94 18.19
CA SER A 111 -8.15 1.12 19.64
C SER A 111 -7.26 0.19 20.47
N LYS A 112 -6.93 -1.00 19.94
CA LYS A 112 -6.13 -2.02 20.61
C LYS A 112 -5.53 -3.01 19.60
N ARG A 113 -4.25 -3.35 19.75
CA ARG A 113 -3.61 -4.52 19.11
C ARG A 113 -3.58 -5.71 20.07
N LEU A 114 -3.68 -6.92 19.53
CA LEU A 114 -3.93 -8.16 20.30
C LEU A 114 -2.81 -9.21 20.16
N GLU A 115 -1.58 -8.83 19.82
CA GLU A 115 -0.45 -9.78 19.61
C GLU A 115 -0.43 -10.97 20.60
#